data_AF-A0A7X9DQ13-F1
#
_entry.id   AF-A0A7X9DQ13-F1
#
_cell.length_a   1.000
_cell.length_b   1.000
_cell.length_c   1.000
_cell.angle_alpha   90.00
_cell.angle_beta   90.00
_cell.angle_gamma   90.00
#
_symmetry.space_group_name_H-M   'P 1'
#
loop_
_entity.id
_entity.type
_entity.pdbx_description
1 polymer ?
#
loop_
_entity_poly.entity_id
_entity_poly.type
_entity_poly.pdbx_seq_one_letter_code
_entity_poly.pdbx_strand_id
1 'polypeptide(L)' 'MIQEFGNDVNQALKTLQMGGIIIYPTDTIWGIGCDATNRA' A
#
# COMPACT_ATOMS: atom_id res chain seq x y z
N MET A 1 1.65 -15.59 16.73
CA MET A 1 1.92 -16.30 15.47
C MET A 1 0.93 -15.82 14.42
N ILE A 2 1.17 -14.66 13.80
CA ILE A 2 0.70 -14.24 12.46
C ILE A 2 1.68 -13.14 12.02
N GLN A 3 2.68 -13.48 11.22
CA GLN A 3 3.64 -12.52 10.63
C GLN A 3 3.81 -12.83 9.14
N GLU A 4 2.74 -13.25 8.45
CA GLU A 4 2.79 -13.45 6.99
C GLU A 4 2.69 -12.13 6.23
N PHE A 5 1.87 -11.17 6.70
CA PHE A 5 1.66 -9.90 6.00
C PHE A 5 2.70 -8.81 6.34
N GLY A 6 3.58 -9.03 7.32
CA GLY A 6 4.50 -8.00 7.80
C GLY A 6 5.41 -7.45 6.71
N ASN A 7 5.91 -8.32 5.83
CA ASN A 7 6.78 -7.91 4.73
C ASN A 7 6.04 -7.11 3.65
N ASP A 8 4.85 -7.55 3.26
CA ASP A 8 4.06 -6.90 2.21
C ASP A 8 3.57 -5.51 2.65
N VAL A 9 3.15 -5.37 3.91
CA VAL A 9 2.77 -4.08 4.50
C VAL A 9 3.97 -3.13 4.54
N ASN A 10 5.15 -3.61 4.94
CA ASN A 10 6.37 -2.79 4.96
C ASN A 10 6.78 -2.31 3.56
N GLN A 11 6.67 -3.19 2.56
CA GLN A 11 6.96 -2.85 1.17
C GLN A 11 5.96 -1.84 0.60
N ALA A 12 4.67 -2.01 0.91
CA ALA A 12 3.61 -1.07 0.52
C ALA A 12 3.84 0.31 1.15
N LEU A 13 4.16 0.35 2.45
CA LEU A 13 4.47 1.59 3.17
C LEU A 13 5.67 2.32 2.56
N LYS A 14 6.76 1.60 2.29
CA LYS A 14 7.95 2.17 1.63
C LYS A 14 7.60 2.75 0.26
N THR A 15 6.77 2.07 -0.52
CA THR A 15 6.33 2.53 -1.84
C THR A 15 5.53 3.84 -1.74
N LEU A 16 4.56 3.90 -0.82
CA LEU A 16 3.75 5.11 -0.58
C LEU A 16 4.61 6.30 -0.12
N GLN A 17 5.54 6.08 0.81
CA GLN A 17 6.46 7.12 1.31
C GLN A 17 7.39 7.67 0.22
N MET A 18 7.71 6.87 -0.79
CA MET A 18 8.49 7.30 -1.95
C MET A 18 7.63 8.02 -3.01
N GLY A 19 6.35 8.29 -2.73
CA GLY A 19 5.42 8.89 -3.68
C GLY A 19 4.93 7.93 -4.77
N GLY A 20 5.11 6.62 -4.56
CA GLY A 20 4.67 5.58 -5.48
C GLY A 20 3.18 5.26 -5.36
N ILE A 21 2.75 4.33 -6.21
CA ILE A 21 1.37 3.82 -6.25
C ILE A 21 1.40 2.33 -5.90
N ILE A 22 0.37 1.86 -5.19
CA ILE A 22 0.18 0.44 -4.88
C ILE A 22 -1.18 -0.06 -5.38
N ILE A 23 -1.28 -1.36 -5.56
CA ILE A 23 -2.54 -2.06 -5.83
C ILE A 23 -2.86 -2.95 -4.63
N TYR A 24 -4.10 -2.92 -4.15
CA TYR A 24 -4.53 -3.71 -3.00
C TYR A 24 -5.93 -4.29 -3.21
N PRO A 25 -6.21 -5.50 -2.67
CA PRO A 25 -7.54 -6.07 -2.76
C PRO A 25 -8.50 -5.32 -1.84
N THR A 26 -9.76 -5.19 -2.25
CA THR A 26 -10.87 -4.78 -1.39
C THR A 26 -11.92 -5.90 -1.34
N ASP A 27 -13.00 -5.68 -0.60
CA ASP A 27 -14.15 -6.59 -0.54
C ASP A 27 -14.92 -6.70 -1.87
N THR A 28 -14.72 -5.76 -2.79
CA THR A 28 -15.48 -5.68 -4.06
C THR A 28 -14.58 -5.81 -5.29
N ILE A 29 -13.54 -4.99 -5.40
CA ILE A 29 -12.62 -4.95 -6.56
C ILE A 29 -11.17 -4.67 -6.13
N TRP A 30 -10.24 -4.67 -7.09
CA TRP A 30 -8.89 -4.18 -6.83
C TRP A 30 -8.86 -2.65 -6.76
N GLY A 31 -8.26 -2.12 -5.70
CA GLY A 31 -8.03 -0.70 -5.48
C GLY A 31 -6.63 -0.27 -5.92
N ILE A 32 -6.50 0.99 -6.35
CA ILE A 32 -5.23 1.66 -6.60
C ILE A 32 -5.09 2.78 -5.56
N GLY A 33 -3.94 2.88 -4.90
CA GLY A 33 -3.71 3.86 -3.83
C GLY A 33 -2.38 4.58 -3.93
N CYS A 34 -2.34 5.81 -3.41
CA CYS A 34 -1.16 6.65 -3.23
C CYS A 34 -1.23 7.36 -1.86
N ASP A 35 -0.18 8.07 -1.47
CA ASP A 35 -0.22 8.94 -0.29
C ASP A 35 -1.13 10.15 -0.56
N ALA A 36 -2.30 10.18 0.08
CA ALA A 36 -3.30 11.23 -0.08
C ALA A 36 -2.85 12.61 0.46
N THR A 37 -1.76 12.66 1.24
CA THR A 37 -1.16 13.92 1.73
C THR A 37 -0.04 14.43 0.85
N ASN A 38 0.43 13.61 -0.10
CA ASN A 38 1.46 13.99 -1.05
C ASN A 38 0.89 15.03 -2.03
N ARG A 39 1.37 16.27 -1.89
CA ARG A 39 1.04 17.39 -2.77
C ARG A 39 1.94 17.32 -4.00
N ALA A 40 1.51 16.53 -4.99
CA ALA A 40 2.10 16.55 -6.32
C ALA A 40 2.05 17.96 -6.96
#